data_AF-A0A7Y1YKF8-F1
#
_entry.id   AF-A0A7Y1YKF8-F1
#
_cell.length_a   1.000
_cell.length_b   1.000
_cell.length_c   1.000
_cell.angle_alpha   90.00
_cell.angle_beta   90.00
_cell.angle_gamma   90.00
#
_symmetry.space_group_name_H-M   'P 1'
#
loop_
_entity.id
_entity.type
_entity.pdbx_description
1 polymer ?
#
loop_
_entity_poly.entity_id
_entity_poly.type
_entity_poly.pdbx_seq_one_letter_code
_entity_poly.pdbx_strand_id
1 'polypeptide(L)'
;PAAVIEEGIFSDFEGMNIKVNKKFGENDRYLDQIIIHKKSRLQKNTTVIKAKSGELVSSEGSDIVQLVLKDGHYYEDVVPKSGNQKRNFPFAKANFETYTLNIEIPEEDKDLEEERNVRTDKMKNIGRLIRDIDSLEQNNKTLIRAFSENMIDRVGIFNPLQEIDSIEIEIRKARSEQLSAKVGFEDPKDKLGVDSLRSAQDIMSLYPEFQQTQLLATARNSVTNMYNSVAGKKNDIDRRYKIYNMHILSLHKKYALGLSCIILFFIGAPLGAIIRKGGIGLPLVFAIIIFLSYYFIGVFAGNYSKEGNIHPILGAWLSTIIILPLGVFLTRKATADRGLTDFSFLAQRFRSLFRFRAKNDHK
;
A
#
# COMPACT_ATOMS: atom_id res chain seq x y z
N PRO A 1 10.52 2.25 14.56
CA PRO A 1 11.65 2.56 13.66
C PRO A 1 11.68 1.78 12.33
N ALA A 2 11.61 0.43 12.33
CA ALA A 2 11.64 -0.39 11.10
C ALA A 2 10.39 -0.30 10.20
N ALA A 3 9.30 0.30 10.70
CA ALA A 3 8.04 0.47 9.99
C ALA A 3 8.09 1.50 8.85
N VAL A 4 9.11 2.37 8.80
CA VAL A 4 9.21 3.45 7.79
C VAL A 4 9.82 2.95 6.47
N ILE A 5 10.64 1.90 6.53
CA ILE A 5 11.30 1.33 5.36
C ILE A 5 10.49 0.12 4.87
N GLU A 6 9.97 0.20 3.66
CA GLU A 6 9.19 -0.86 3.04
C GLU A 6 10.07 -1.84 2.27
N GLU A 7 9.73 -3.12 2.30
CA GLU A 7 10.45 -4.16 1.56
C GLU A 7 10.21 -4.08 0.06
N GLY A 8 11.27 -4.28 -0.72
CA GLY A 8 11.23 -4.41 -2.18
C GLY A 8 11.09 -3.08 -2.95
N ILE A 9 10.67 -2.01 -2.29
CA ILE A 9 10.48 -0.68 -2.88
C ILE A 9 11.43 0.37 -2.29
N PHE A 10 11.53 1.52 -2.95
CA PHE A 10 12.30 2.66 -2.42
C PHE A 10 11.40 3.51 -1.52
N SER A 11 11.83 3.72 -0.27
CA SER A 11 11.29 4.70 0.67
C SER A 11 12.09 6.01 0.57
N ASP A 12 11.42 7.16 0.48
CA ASP A 12 12.05 8.49 0.40
C ASP A 12 12.22 9.09 1.81
N PHE A 13 13.46 9.40 2.15
CA PHE A 13 13.91 10.04 3.39
C PHE A 13 14.45 11.46 3.08
N GLU A 14 14.59 12.31 4.10
CA GLU A 14 15.07 13.67 3.85
C GLU A 14 16.52 13.61 3.34
N GLY A 15 16.71 14.04 2.09
CA GLY A 15 18.02 13.99 1.43
C GLY A 15 18.48 12.59 0.99
N MET A 16 17.67 11.52 1.11
CA MET A 16 18.10 10.18 0.67
C MET A 16 16.93 9.24 0.33
N ASN A 17 17.12 8.30 -0.58
CA ASN A 17 16.15 7.23 -0.87
C ASN A 17 16.77 5.88 -0.49
N ILE A 18 16.04 5.06 0.24
CA ILE A 18 16.52 3.75 0.72
C ILE A 18 15.62 2.67 0.14
N LYS A 19 16.23 1.62 -0.43
CA LYS A 19 15.56 0.37 -0.79
C LYS A 19 16.20 -0.76 -0.01
N VAL A 20 15.37 -1.58 0.60
CA VAL A 20 15.77 -2.82 1.26
C VAL A 20 15.07 -3.98 0.56
N ASN A 21 15.80 -5.06 0.28
CA ASN A 21 15.20 -6.20 -0.39
C ASN A 21 14.33 -7.03 0.55
N LYS A 22 14.85 -7.34 1.74
CA LYS A 22 14.15 -8.14 2.77
C LYS A 22 14.51 -7.63 4.17
N LYS A 23 13.55 -7.62 5.09
CA LYS A 23 13.77 -7.39 6.51
C LYS A 23 13.47 -8.68 7.29
N PHE A 24 14.10 -8.85 8.45
CA PHE A 24 13.92 -10.02 9.30
C PHE A 24 14.42 -9.77 10.73
N GLY A 25 14.15 -10.73 11.63
CA GLY A 25 14.50 -10.65 13.05
C GLY A 25 13.44 -9.99 13.91
N GLU A 26 13.74 -9.79 15.19
CA GLU A 26 12.81 -9.13 16.11
C GLU A 26 12.57 -7.68 15.66
N ASN A 27 11.29 -7.31 15.54
CA ASN A 27 10.86 -5.98 15.09
C ASN A 27 11.43 -5.55 13.72
N ASP A 28 11.71 -6.48 12.81
CA ASP A 28 12.25 -6.22 11.46
C ASP A 28 13.57 -5.40 11.46
N ARG A 29 14.40 -5.61 12.49
CA ARG A 29 15.65 -4.88 12.72
C ARG A 29 16.74 -5.18 11.67
N TYR A 30 16.84 -6.41 11.18
CA TYR A 30 17.89 -6.79 10.24
C TYR A 30 17.43 -6.62 8.80
N LEU A 31 18.35 -6.15 7.95
CA LEU A 31 18.09 -5.78 6.57
C LEU A 31 19.03 -6.57 5.65
N ASP A 32 18.49 -7.09 4.55
CA ASP A 32 19.23 -7.75 3.47
C ASP A 32 19.17 -6.91 2.19
N GLN A 33 20.33 -6.78 1.52
CA GLN A 33 20.55 -6.03 0.28
C GLN A 33 19.97 -4.61 0.31
N ILE A 34 20.78 -3.69 0.82
CA ILE A 34 20.40 -2.29 0.99
C ILE A 34 21.00 -1.47 -0.14
N ILE A 35 20.18 -0.62 -0.76
CA ILE A 35 20.59 0.37 -1.75
C ILE A 35 20.12 1.74 -1.27
N ILE A 36 21.05 2.67 -1.13
CA ILE A 36 20.78 4.04 -0.69
C ILE A 36 21.27 5.01 -1.75
N HIS A 37 20.42 5.95 -2.14
CA HIS A 37 20.79 7.08 -2.97
C HIS A 37 20.73 8.35 -2.13
N LYS A 38 21.84 9.08 -1.97
CA LYS A 38 21.81 10.40 -1.30
C LYS A 38 21.70 11.51 -2.33
N LYS A 39 20.82 12.46 -2.04
CA LYS A 39 20.57 13.67 -2.82
C LYS A 39 21.50 14.76 -2.30
N SER A 40 22.20 15.44 -3.21
CA SER A 40 22.95 16.67 -2.91
C SER A 40 21.97 17.82 -2.57
N ARG A 41 22.49 18.95 -2.06
CA ARG A 41 21.71 20.18 -1.82
C ARG A 41 20.92 20.66 -3.06
N LEU A 42 21.40 20.31 -4.26
CA LEU A 42 20.74 20.59 -5.54
C LEU A 42 19.70 19.53 -5.96
N GLN A 43 19.27 18.66 -5.05
CA GLN A 43 18.30 17.58 -5.29
C GLN A 43 18.71 16.59 -6.40
N LYS A 44 20.01 16.52 -6.71
CA LYS A 44 20.59 15.53 -7.63
C LYS A 44 21.15 14.36 -6.84
N ASN A 45 20.88 13.13 -7.29
CA ASN A 45 21.50 11.94 -6.73
C ASN A 45 22.99 11.96 -7.09
N THR A 46 23.84 12.18 -6.09
CA THR A 46 25.30 12.23 -6.27
C THR A 46 25.98 11.02 -5.63
N THR A 47 25.32 10.36 -4.68
CA THR A 47 25.93 9.27 -3.92
C THR A 47 25.06 8.02 -3.96
N VAL A 48 25.67 6.87 -4.23
CA VAL A 48 25.03 5.55 -4.18
C VAL A 48 25.81 4.68 -3.21
N ILE A 49 25.10 4.14 -2.22
CA ILE A 49 25.65 3.21 -1.24
C ILE A 49 24.93 1.88 -1.41
N LYS A 50 25.68 0.79 -1.54
CA LYS A 50 25.12 -0.57 -1.58
C LYS A 50 25.76 -1.38 -0.47
N ALA A 51 24.97 -2.11 0.30
CA ALA A 51 25.46 -2.96 1.38
C ALA A 51 24.78 -4.34 1.32
N LYS A 52 25.52 -5.39 1.68
CA LYS A 52 24.97 -6.74 1.73
C LYS A 52 23.99 -6.92 2.88
N SER A 53 24.35 -6.44 4.06
CA SER A 53 23.50 -6.53 5.26
C SER A 53 23.47 -5.21 6.02
N GLY A 54 22.43 -5.03 6.82
CA GLY A 54 22.30 -3.86 7.68
C GLY A 54 21.46 -4.13 8.93
N GLU A 55 21.57 -3.24 9.89
CA GLU A 55 20.86 -3.31 11.16
C GLU A 55 20.31 -1.94 11.54
N LEU A 56 19.05 -1.90 11.97
CA LEU A 56 18.41 -0.72 12.53
C LEU A 56 18.53 -0.72 14.05
N VAL A 57 19.41 0.12 14.56
CA VAL A 57 19.61 0.34 16.00
C VAL A 57 18.83 1.58 16.41
N SER A 58 18.01 1.45 17.45
CA SER A 58 17.23 2.54 18.03
C SER A 58 17.38 2.49 19.53
N SER A 59 17.56 3.65 20.17
CA SER A 59 17.63 3.79 21.62
C SER A 59 16.29 4.30 22.15
N GLU A 60 15.84 3.77 23.29
CA GLU A 60 14.62 4.25 23.95
C GLU A 60 14.76 5.74 24.29
N GLY A 61 13.97 6.60 23.66
CA GLY A 61 13.96 8.06 23.87
C GLY A 61 14.75 8.91 22.85
N SER A 62 15.22 8.35 21.74
CA SER A 62 15.85 9.13 20.66
C SER A 62 15.05 9.07 19.35
N ASP A 63 14.82 10.23 18.74
CA ASP A 63 14.18 10.37 17.42
C ASP A 63 15.09 9.98 16.24
N ILE A 64 16.30 9.51 16.55
CA ILE A 64 17.31 9.13 15.58
C ILE A 64 17.41 7.61 15.52
N VAL A 65 17.25 7.07 14.32
CA VAL A 65 17.52 5.66 14.03
C VAL A 65 18.87 5.53 13.36
N GLN A 66 19.73 4.70 13.95
CA GLN A 66 21.02 4.38 13.37
C GLN A 66 20.88 3.18 12.43
N LEU A 67 21.17 3.41 11.16
CA LEU A 67 21.29 2.38 10.14
C LEU A 67 22.76 1.98 10.02
N VAL A 68 23.11 0.83 10.58
CA VAL A 68 24.46 0.25 10.50
C VAL A 68 24.52 -0.68 9.29
N LEU A 69 25.27 -0.29 8.26
CA LEU A 69 25.48 -1.08 7.06
C LEU A 69 26.78 -1.88 7.16
N LYS A 70 26.76 -3.12 6.70
CA LYS A 70 27.95 -3.99 6.65
C LYS A 70 28.23 -4.50 5.24
N ASP A 71 29.52 -4.66 4.94
CA ASP A 71 30.05 -5.15 3.66
C ASP A 71 29.47 -4.42 2.46
N GLY A 72 29.89 -3.18 2.28
CA GLY A 72 29.31 -2.31 1.27
C GLY A 72 30.29 -1.54 0.41
N HIS A 73 29.71 -0.98 -0.65
CA HIS A 73 30.36 -0.15 -1.64
C HIS A 73 29.73 1.23 -1.65
N TYR A 74 30.58 2.24 -1.59
CA TYR A 74 30.25 3.65 -1.69
C TYR A 74 30.70 4.17 -3.05
N TYR A 75 29.80 4.84 -3.75
CA TYR A 75 30.07 5.52 -5.00
C TYR A 75 29.57 6.97 -4.91
N GLU A 76 30.39 7.94 -5.29
CA GLU A 76 30.01 9.36 -5.31
C GLU A 76 30.51 10.06 -6.57
N ASP A 77 29.62 10.79 -7.23
CA ASP A 77 29.97 11.72 -8.30
C ASP A 77 30.52 13.01 -7.69
N VAL A 78 31.80 13.29 -7.94
CA VAL A 78 32.48 14.47 -7.40
C VAL A 78 32.12 15.68 -8.27
N VAL A 79 31.62 16.76 -7.66
CA VAL A 79 31.33 18.00 -8.39
C VAL A 79 32.66 18.75 -8.63
N PRO A 80 33.15 18.87 -9.89
CA PRO A 80 34.41 19.52 -10.17
C PRO A 80 34.31 21.03 -9.94
N LYS A 81 35.31 21.62 -9.27
CA LYS A 81 35.34 23.06 -8.94
C LYS A 81 35.70 23.96 -10.14
N SER A 82 36.25 23.41 -11.23
CA SER A 82 36.69 24.16 -12.41
C SER A 82 36.10 23.62 -13.71
N GLY A 83 35.80 24.51 -14.67
CA GLY A 83 35.08 24.22 -15.91
C GLY A 83 35.74 23.18 -16.83
N ASN A 84 37.08 23.13 -16.87
CA ASN A 84 37.83 22.17 -17.71
C ASN A 84 37.75 20.72 -17.19
N GLN A 85 37.44 20.50 -15.90
CA GLN A 85 37.34 19.16 -15.31
C GLN A 85 35.94 18.54 -15.42
N LYS A 86 34.93 19.29 -15.88
CA LYS A 86 33.56 18.77 -16.07
C LYS A 86 33.47 17.66 -17.12
N ARG A 87 34.39 17.62 -18.09
CA ARG A 87 34.38 16.61 -19.16
C ARG A 87 34.81 15.22 -18.70
N ASN A 88 35.49 15.11 -17.56
CA ASN A 88 36.09 13.86 -17.10
C ASN A 88 35.22 13.10 -16.06
N PHE A 89 34.02 13.61 -15.73
CA PHE A 89 33.08 12.99 -14.79
C PHE A 89 33.75 12.35 -13.57
N PRO A 90 34.49 13.13 -12.75
CA PRO A 90 35.27 12.56 -11.66
C PRO A 90 34.35 11.89 -10.65
N PHE A 91 34.73 10.69 -10.21
CA PHE A 91 33.99 9.91 -9.23
C PHE A 91 34.92 9.36 -8.14
N ALA A 92 34.36 9.15 -6.95
CA ALA A 92 35.01 8.47 -5.85
C ALA A 92 34.33 7.11 -5.62
N LYS A 93 35.14 6.08 -5.37
CA LYS A 93 34.70 4.74 -4.98
C LYS A 93 35.42 4.33 -3.71
N ALA A 94 34.68 3.81 -2.75
CA ALA A 94 35.25 3.24 -1.53
C ALA A 94 34.50 1.96 -1.15
N ASN A 95 35.23 1.02 -0.54
CA ASN A 95 34.64 -0.15 0.09
C ASN A 95 34.68 0.07 1.60
N PHE A 96 33.65 -0.37 2.31
CA PHE A 96 33.61 -0.29 3.77
C PHE A 96 33.15 -1.62 4.36
N GLU A 97 33.74 -1.95 5.50
CA GLU A 97 33.29 -3.08 6.31
C GLU A 97 32.06 -2.69 7.13
N THR A 98 32.07 -1.49 7.75
CA THR A 98 30.93 -0.94 8.48
C THR A 98 30.73 0.53 8.13
N TYR A 99 29.48 0.94 7.88
CA TYR A 99 29.11 2.32 7.63
C TYR A 99 27.81 2.66 8.36
N THR A 100 27.86 3.60 9.29
CA THR A 100 26.71 4.00 10.11
C THR A 100 26.11 5.30 9.57
N LEU A 101 24.80 5.28 9.35
CA LEU A 101 23.99 6.43 8.97
C LEU A 101 23.00 6.73 10.07
N ASN A 102 22.91 8.00 10.46
CA ASN A 102 21.86 8.47 11.35
C ASN A 102 20.70 8.98 10.50
N ILE A 103 19.52 8.42 10.71
CA ILE A 103 18.28 8.80 10.05
C ILE A 103 17.41 9.45 11.11
N GLU A 104 17.12 10.73 10.94
CA GLU A 104 16.11 11.42 11.72
C GLU A 104 14.73 10.90 11.26
N ILE A 105 13.98 10.29 12.17
CA ILE A 105 12.58 9.98 11.92
C ILE A 105 11.82 11.28 12.24
N PRO A 106 11.22 11.96 11.26
CA PRO A 106 10.34 13.07 11.57
C PRO A 106 9.24 12.55 12.51
N GLU A 107 8.88 13.34 13.52
CA GLU A 107 7.81 13.00 14.46
C GLU A 107 6.61 12.41 13.73
N GLU A 108 5.93 11.49 14.41
CA GLU A 108 4.88 10.59 13.94
C GLU A 108 3.58 11.33 13.51
N ASP A 109 3.70 12.39 12.72
CA ASP A 109 2.61 12.95 11.94
C ASP A 109 2.33 11.99 10.80
N LYS A 110 1.30 11.17 11.01
CA LYS A 110 0.69 10.28 10.00
C LYS A 110 0.48 11.00 8.65
N ASP A 111 0.26 12.31 8.70
CA ASP A 111 0.08 13.18 7.53
C ASP A 111 1.36 13.33 6.69
N LEU A 112 2.54 13.42 7.30
CA LEU A 112 3.82 13.59 6.59
C LEU A 112 4.29 12.31 5.91
N GLU A 113 4.08 11.14 6.54
CA GLU A 113 4.42 9.85 5.94
C GLU A 113 3.51 9.50 4.76
N GLU A 114 2.22 9.81 4.86
CA GLU A 114 1.28 9.68 3.75
C GLU A 114 1.70 10.58 2.59
N GLU A 115 2.09 11.84 2.84
CA GLU A 115 2.56 12.72 1.78
C GLU A 115 3.83 12.23 1.09
N ARG A 116 4.81 11.66 1.81
CA ARG A 116 6.07 11.15 1.24
C ARG A 116 5.84 9.93 0.35
N ASN A 117 5.02 8.99 0.80
CA ASN A 117 4.65 7.82 0.01
C ASN A 117 3.80 8.22 -1.21
N VAL A 118 2.90 9.20 -1.07
CA VAL A 118 2.06 9.77 -2.14
C VAL A 118 2.87 10.56 -3.18
N ARG A 119 4.08 11.04 -2.87
CA ARG A 119 4.98 11.64 -3.87
C ARG A 119 5.71 10.57 -4.67
N THR A 120 6.06 9.45 -4.05
CA THR A 120 6.89 8.41 -4.66
C THR A 120 6.17 7.65 -5.77
N ASP A 121 4.92 7.25 -5.58
CA ASP A 121 4.14 6.48 -6.56
C ASP A 121 3.71 7.33 -7.77
N LYS A 122 3.26 8.58 -7.55
CA LYS A 122 2.83 9.50 -8.61
C LYS A 122 3.93 9.76 -9.64
N MET A 123 5.17 9.85 -9.20
CA MET A 123 6.35 10.18 -10.03
C MET A 123 6.91 8.96 -10.79
N LYS A 124 6.44 7.74 -10.53
CA LYS A 124 6.91 6.54 -11.25
C LYS A 124 6.33 6.44 -12.66
N ASN A 125 7.08 5.80 -13.55
CA ASN A 125 6.57 5.41 -14.87
C ASN A 125 5.70 4.15 -14.76
N ILE A 126 4.92 3.87 -15.81
CA ILE A 126 3.98 2.74 -15.86
C ILE A 126 4.70 1.40 -15.67
N GLY A 127 5.81 1.17 -16.38
CA GLY A 127 6.54 -0.10 -16.29
C GLY A 127 7.11 -0.38 -14.90
N ARG A 128 7.56 0.65 -14.18
CA ARG A 128 8.05 0.53 -12.80
C ARG A 128 6.89 0.33 -11.83
N LEU A 129 5.76 1.02 -12.02
CA LEU A 129 4.55 0.80 -11.22
C LEU A 129 4.07 -0.65 -11.32
N ILE A 130 4.02 -1.24 -12.52
CA ILE A 130 3.60 -2.64 -12.70
C ILE A 130 4.53 -3.60 -11.95
N ARG A 131 5.85 -3.42 -12.05
CA ARG A 131 6.82 -4.25 -11.31
C ARG A 131 6.70 -4.07 -9.80
N ASP A 132 6.52 -2.83 -9.35
CA ASP A 132 6.38 -2.53 -7.93
C ASP A 132 5.07 -3.14 -7.38
N ILE A 133 3.96 -3.11 -8.13
CA ILE A 133 2.68 -3.74 -7.76
C ILE A 133 2.87 -5.24 -7.59
N ASP A 134 3.48 -5.92 -8.57
CA ASP A 134 3.75 -7.36 -8.53
C ASP A 134 4.67 -7.73 -7.34
N SER A 135 5.75 -6.97 -7.16
CA SER A 135 6.68 -7.17 -6.04
C SER A 135 6.00 -6.94 -4.68
N LEU A 136 5.17 -5.92 -4.55
CA LEU A 136 4.43 -5.62 -3.32
C LEU A 136 3.40 -6.71 -3.04
N GLU A 137 2.67 -7.17 -4.04
CA GLU A 137 1.68 -8.25 -3.90
C GLU A 137 2.33 -9.54 -3.40
N GLN A 138 3.40 -9.97 -4.06
CA GLN A 138 4.09 -11.20 -3.70
C GLN A 138 4.76 -11.10 -2.33
N ASN A 139 5.36 -9.96 -2.00
CA ASN A 139 5.95 -9.76 -0.69
C ASN A 139 4.87 -9.71 0.41
N ASN A 140 3.74 -9.02 0.19
CA ASN A 140 2.61 -9.00 1.13
C ASN A 140 2.07 -10.41 1.41
N LYS A 141 1.85 -11.22 0.36
CA LYS A 141 1.41 -12.63 0.50
C LYS A 141 2.42 -13.47 1.28
N THR A 142 3.71 -13.31 0.99
CA THR A 142 4.80 -14.04 1.66
C THR A 142 4.87 -13.66 3.13
N LEU A 143 4.75 -12.37 3.44
CA LEU A 143 4.79 -11.84 4.81
C LEU A 143 3.60 -12.32 5.64
N ILE A 144 2.38 -12.30 5.08
CA ILE A 144 1.18 -12.82 5.77
C ILE A 144 1.31 -14.33 6.00
N ARG A 145 1.77 -15.09 5.01
CA ARG A 145 1.97 -16.54 5.15
C ARG A 145 3.01 -16.85 6.22
N ALA A 146 4.19 -16.24 6.15
CA ALA A 146 5.26 -16.45 7.12
C ALA A 146 4.83 -16.04 8.54
N PHE A 147 4.11 -14.92 8.68
CA PHE A 147 3.56 -14.52 9.98
C PHE A 147 2.52 -15.52 10.49
N SER A 148 1.62 -15.99 9.63
CA SER A 148 0.62 -16.99 9.98
C SER A 148 1.25 -18.31 10.43
N GLU A 149 2.24 -18.81 9.70
CA GLU A 149 3.00 -20.03 10.05
C GLU A 149 3.67 -19.87 11.42
N ASN A 150 4.41 -18.77 11.62
CA ASN A 150 5.04 -18.48 12.91
C ASN A 150 4.03 -18.37 14.07
N MET A 151 2.85 -17.83 13.82
CA MET A 151 1.80 -17.75 14.84
C MET A 151 1.19 -19.11 15.14
N ILE A 152 0.93 -19.94 14.13
CA ILE A 152 0.44 -21.33 14.32
C ILE A 152 1.44 -22.14 15.14
N ASP A 153 2.72 -22.06 14.80
CA ASP A 153 3.80 -22.74 15.52
C ASP A 153 3.90 -22.29 16.98
N ARG A 154 3.71 -20.98 17.26
CA ARG A 154 3.73 -20.41 18.62
C ARG A 154 2.54 -20.83 19.47
N VAL A 155 1.36 -21.00 18.88
CA VAL A 155 0.15 -21.40 19.62
C VAL A 155 0.13 -22.92 19.84
N GLY A 156 0.96 -23.68 19.12
CA GLY A 156 1.03 -25.15 19.24
C GLY A 156 -0.27 -25.83 18.81
N ILE A 157 -1.09 -25.16 17.98
CA ILE A 157 -2.27 -25.78 17.38
C ILE A 157 -1.73 -26.84 16.44
N PHE A 158 -2.02 -28.11 16.76
CA PHE A 158 -1.71 -29.28 15.95
C PHE A 158 -1.84 -28.94 14.47
N ASN A 159 -0.72 -29.08 13.73
CA ASN A 159 -0.67 -28.97 12.28
C ASN A 159 -1.94 -29.64 11.72
N PRO A 160 -2.82 -28.95 10.97
CA PRO A 160 -4.02 -29.59 10.45
C PRO A 160 -3.55 -30.84 9.73
N LEU A 161 -4.08 -32.01 10.15
CA LEU A 161 -3.69 -33.29 9.57
C LEU A 161 -3.79 -33.14 8.07
N GLN A 162 -2.64 -33.23 7.39
CA GLN A 162 -2.56 -33.16 5.94
C GLN A 162 -3.69 -34.02 5.38
N GLU A 163 -4.59 -33.43 4.59
CA GLU A 163 -5.72 -34.17 4.02
C GLU A 163 -5.15 -35.37 3.28
N ILE A 164 -5.28 -36.54 3.91
CA ILE A 164 -4.80 -37.80 3.34
C ILE A 164 -5.74 -38.07 2.18
N ASP A 165 -5.18 -38.23 0.97
CA ASP A 165 -5.97 -38.53 -0.22
C ASP A 165 -6.91 -39.73 0.06
N SER A 166 -8.15 -39.61 -0.37
CA SER A 166 -9.20 -40.64 -0.22
C SER A 166 -8.71 -42.04 -0.61
N ILE A 167 -7.85 -42.12 -1.62
CA ILE A 167 -7.23 -43.37 -2.11
C ILE A 167 -6.23 -43.93 -1.09
N GLU A 168 -5.40 -43.09 -0.49
CA GLU A 168 -4.42 -43.46 0.53
C GLU A 168 -5.12 -43.92 1.83
N ILE A 169 -6.27 -43.31 2.16
CA ILE A 169 -7.13 -43.74 3.29
C ILE A 169 -7.69 -45.16 3.03
N GLU A 170 -8.17 -45.43 1.82
CA GLU A 170 -8.75 -46.73 1.44
C GLU A 170 -7.69 -47.84 1.42
N ILE A 171 -6.49 -47.55 0.91
CA ILE A 171 -5.33 -48.46 0.94
C ILE A 171 -4.93 -48.79 2.38
N ARG A 172 -4.91 -47.79 3.27
CA ARG A 172 -4.57 -48.00 4.69
C ARG A 172 -5.64 -48.82 5.42
N LYS A 173 -6.93 -48.59 5.14
CA LYS A 173 -8.03 -49.40 5.69
C LYS A 173 -7.94 -50.85 5.25
N ALA A 174 -7.79 -51.11 3.95
CA ALA A 174 -7.65 -52.47 3.42
C ALA A 174 -6.44 -53.20 4.00
N ARG A 175 -5.30 -52.51 4.18
CA ARG A 175 -4.11 -53.07 4.82
C ARG A 175 -4.35 -53.36 6.31
N SER A 176 -5.09 -52.50 7.02
CA SER A 176 -5.41 -52.69 8.44
C SER A 176 -6.39 -53.84 8.68
N GLU A 177 -7.38 -54.03 7.80
CA GLU A 177 -8.35 -55.13 7.86
C GLU A 177 -7.72 -56.48 7.53
N GLN A 178 -6.77 -56.51 6.58
CA GLN A 178 -5.97 -57.70 6.31
C GLN A 178 -5.04 -58.05 7.48
N LEU A 179 -4.54 -57.04 8.21
CA LEU A 179 -3.66 -57.25 9.36
C LEU A 179 -4.45 -57.69 10.61
N SER A 180 -5.63 -57.14 10.85
CA SER A 180 -6.50 -57.52 11.97
C SER A 180 -7.05 -58.95 11.82
N ALA A 181 -7.42 -59.35 10.59
CA ALA A 181 -7.84 -60.71 10.28
C ALA A 181 -6.75 -61.78 10.49
N LYS A 182 -5.47 -61.37 10.44
CA LYS A 182 -4.32 -62.29 10.56
C LYS A 182 -3.79 -62.43 11.99
N VAL A 183 -4.06 -61.47 12.87
CA VAL A 183 -3.42 -61.39 14.21
C VAL A 183 -4.41 -61.50 15.37
N GLY A 184 -5.72 -61.57 15.13
CA GLY A 184 -6.69 -61.87 16.20
C GLY A 184 -6.69 -60.87 17.35
N PHE A 185 -6.48 -59.59 17.04
CA PHE A 185 -6.65 -58.52 18.03
C PHE A 185 -8.13 -58.19 18.16
N GLU A 186 -8.70 -58.36 19.36
CA GLU A 186 -9.96 -57.75 19.75
C GLU A 186 -9.84 -56.22 19.62
N ASP A 187 -10.85 -55.61 18.99
CA ASP A 187 -10.89 -54.17 18.65
C ASP A 187 -10.83 -53.34 19.96
N PRO A 188 -9.76 -52.55 20.22
CA PRO A 188 -9.63 -51.74 21.43
C PRO A 188 -10.51 -50.48 21.39
N LYS A 189 -11.62 -50.50 20.65
CA LYS A 189 -12.55 -49.36 20.52
C LYS A 189 -13.41 -49.11 21.75
N ASP A 190 -13.55 -50.07 22.66
CA ASP A 190 -14.37 -49.90 23.88
C ASP A 190 -13.61 -49.29 25.08
N LYS A 191 -12.32 -48.94 24.93
CA LYS A 191 -11.55 -48.28 26.02
C LYS A 191 -10.76 -47.04 25.65
N LEU A 192 -10.85 -46.55 24.42
CA LEU A 192 -10.33 -45.23 24.08
C LEU A 192 -11.50 -44.25 24.06
N GLY A 193 -11.94 -43.93 25.28
CA GLY A 193 -12.87 -42.84 25.52
C GLY A 193 -12.38 -41.59 24.82
N VAL A 194 -13.27 -41.03 24.01
CA VAL A 194 -13.14 -39.75 23.33
C VAL A 194 -12.43 -38.74 24.23
N ASP A 195 -11.29 -38.25 23.74
CA ASP A 195 -10.54 -37.06 24.15
C ASP A 195 -11.20 -36.26 25.29
N SER A 196 -10.86 -36.64 26.54
CA SER A 196 -11.49 -36.12 27.76
C SER A 196 -10.70 -34.97 28.39
N LEU A 197 -9.91 -34.23 27.62
CA LEU A 197 -9.35 -32.94 28.05
C LEU A 197 -10.36 -31.83 27.70
N ARG A 198 -11.47 -31.77 28.44
CA ARG A 198 -12.61 -30.88 28.13
C ARG A 198 -12.57 -29.53 28.85
N SER A 199 -11.68 -29.30 29.82
CA SER A 199 -11.63 -28.02 30.55
C SER A 199 -10.23 -27.64 31.02
N ALA A 200 -9.93 -26.33 31.00
CA ALA A 200 -8.67 -25.77 31.54
C ALA A 200 -8.44 -26.16 33.01
N GLN A 201 -9.52 -26.36 33.78
CA GLN A 201 -9.45 -26.87 35.16
C GLN A 201 -8.89 -28.28 35.27
N ASP A 202 -9.17 -29.17 34.30
CA ASP A 202 -8.67 -30.55 34.31
C ASP A 202 -7.16 -30.57 34.09
N ILE A 203 -6.63 -29.68 33.25
CA ILE A 203 -5.20 -29.53 32.99
C ILE A 203 -4.48 -28.94 34.21
N MET A 204 -5.09 -28.00 34.92
CA MET A 204 -4.52 -27.41 36.14
C MET A 204 -4.38 -28.43 37.28
N SER A 205 -5.30 -29.40 37.36
CA SER A 205 -5.28 -30.46 38.39
C SER A 205 -4.08 -31.42 38.27
N LEU A 206 -3.42 -31.45 37.11
CA LEU A 206 -2.22 -32.24 36.86
C LEU A 206 -0.94 -31.64 37.49
N TYR A 207 -1.01 -30.39 37.99
CA TYR A 207 0.14 -29.66 38.53
C TYR A 207 -0.04 -29.31 40.02
N PRO A 208 1.06 -29.31 40.81
CA PRO A 208 1.03 -28.84 42.21
C PRO A 208 0.52 -27.40 42.36
N GLU A 209 -0.23 -27.12 43.42
CA GLU A 209 -0.92 -25.84 43.66
C GLU A 209 0.01 -24.61 43.60
N PHE A 210 1.24 -24.73 44.09
CA PHE A 210 2.25 -23.66 44.00
C PHE A 210 2.69 -23.34 42.57
N GLN A 211 2.61 -24.30 41.65
CA GLN A 211 2.99 -24.13 40.24
C GLN A 211 1.82 -23.61 39.39
N GLN A 212 0.58 -23.82 39.81
CA GLN A 212 -0.61 -23.41 39.06
C GLN A 212 -0.65 -21.89 38.82
N THR A 213 -0.27 -21.08 39.81
CA THR A 213 -0.20 -19.62 39.68
C THR A 213 0.88 -19.19 38.68
N GLN A 214 2.03 -19.86 38.70
CA GLN A 214 3.13 -19.58 37.76
C GLN A 214 2.78 -20.02 36.33
N LEU A 215 2.09 -21.15 36.18
CA LEU A 215 1.59 -21.64 34.89
C LEU A 215 0.56 -20.68 34.29
N LEU A 216 -0.42 -20.22 35.08
CA LEU A 216 -1.40 -19.23 34.66
C LEU A 216 -0.75 -17.88 34.29
N ALA A 217 0.21 -17.42 35.07
CA ALA A 217 0.95 -16.20 34.77
C ALA A 217 1.72 -16.32 33.44
N THR A 218 2.37 -17.46 33.21
CA THR A 218 3.10 -17.74 31.97
C THR A 218 2.14 -17.82 30.77
N ALA A 219 1.02 -18.53 30.91
CA ALA A 219 -0.01 -18.61 29.89
C ALA A 219 -0.58 -17.22 29.55
N ARG A 220 -0.92 -16.42 30.57
CA ARG A 220 -1.40 -15.05 30.40
C ARG A 220 -0.38 -14.17 29.68
N ASN A 221 0.90 -14.26 30.06
CA ASN A 221 1.98 -13.50 29.41
C ASN A 221 2.16 -13.92 27.95
N SER A 222 2.15 -15.22 27.65
CA SER A 222 2.22 -15.74 26.28
C SER A 222 1.06 -15.24 25.41
N VAL A 223 -0.17 -15.30 25.91
CA VAL A 223 -1.36 -14.81 25.19
C VAL A 223 -1.28 -13.29 24.97
N THR A 224 -0.85 -12.54 25.99
CA THR A 224 -0.70 -11.07 25.89
C THR A 224 0.36 -10.70 24.85
N ASN A 225 1.50 -11.40 24.83
CA ASN A 225 2.57 -11.18 23.85
C ASN A 225 2.13 -11.55 22.43
N MET A 226 1.35 -12.62 22.26
CA MET A 226 0.77 -12.99 20.98
C MET A 226 -0.23 -11.95 20.50
N TYR A 227 -1.13 -11.48 21.37
CA TYR A 227 -2.08 -10.42 21.05
C TYR A 227 -1.36 -9.14 20.60
N ASN A 228 -0.35 -8.71 21.34
CA ASN A 228 0.44 -7.53 20.98
C ASN A 228 1.18 -7.70 19.65
N SER A 229 1.71 -8.90 19.38
CA SER A 229 2.36 -9.21 18.10
C SER A 229 1.38 -9.15 16.93
N VAL A 230 0.17 -9.69 17.10
CA VAL A 230 -0.90 -9.64 16.09
C VAL A 230 -1.42 -8.22 15.89
N ALA A 231 -1.66 -7.48 16.96
CA ALA A 231 -2.12 -6.09 16.89
C ALA A 231 -1.08 -5.20 16.19
N GLY A 232 0.20 -5.37 16.51
CA GLY A 232 1.30 -4.69 15.82
C GLY A 232 1.37 -5.06 14.34
N LYS A 233 1.29 -6.36 14.02
CA LYS A 233 1.38 -6.83 12.63
C LYS A 233 0.19 -6.42 11.77
N LYS A 234 -1.00 -6.31 12.36
CA LYS A 234 -2.19 -5.78 11.68
C LYS A 234 -1.95 -4.37 11.14
N ASN A 235 -1.43 -3.46 11.99
CA ASN A 235 -1.15 -2.09 11.59
C ASN A 235 -0.11 -2.01 10.46
N ASP A 236 0.92 -2.86 10.52
CA ASP A 236 1.93 -3.00 9.45
C ASP A 236 1.27 -3.46 8.14
N ILE A 237 0.47 -4.53 8.17
CA ILE A 237 -0.24 -5.03 6.99
C ILE A 237 -1.18 -3.98 6.39
N ASP A 238 -1.93 -3.24 7.22
CA ASP A 238 -2.83 -2.17 6.77
C ASP A 238 -2.07 -1.07 6.03
N ARG A 239 -0.89 -0.67 6.55
CA ARG A 239 0.01 0.30 5.89
C ARG A 239 0.50 -0.21 4.54
N ARG A 240 0.95 -1.47 4.48
CA ARG A 240 1.44 -2.09 3.25
C ARG A 240 0.35 -2.25 2.20
N TYR A 241 -0.87 -2.55 2.64
CA TYR A 241 -2.05 -2.61 1.77
C TYR A 241 -2.42 -1.24 1.21
N LYS A 242 -2.34 -0.18 2.03
CA LYS A 242 -2.52 1.21 1.58
C LYS A 242 -1.49 1.57 0.51
N ILE A 243 -0.21 1.23 0.69
CA ILE A 243 0.84 1.48 -0.30
C ILE A 243 0.58 0.71 -1.60
N TYR A 244 0.18 -0.56 -1.52
CA TYR A 244 -0.21 -1.36 -2.67
C TYR A 244 -1.36 -0.71 -3.47
N ASN A 245 -2.41 -0.28 -2.76
CA ASN A 245 -3.56 0.40 -3.35
C ASN A 245 -3.18 1.72 -4.04
N MET A 246 -2.25 2.49 -3.46
CA MET A 246 -1.73 3.73 -4.08
C MET A 246 -1.08 3.47 -5.44
N HIS A 247 -0.28 2.40 -5.55
CA HIS A 247 0.42 2.08 -6.79
C HIS A 247 -0.57 1.69 -7.90
N ILE A 248 -1.59 0.90 -7.58
CA ILE A 248 -2.68 0.56 -8.51
C ILE A 248 -3.45 1.82 -8.91
N LEU A 249 -3.83 2.65 -7.93
CA LEU A 249 -4.53 3.91 -8.19
C LEU A 249 -3.73 4.82 -9.14
N SER A 250 -2.44 5.01 -8.86
CA SER A 250 -1.55 5.85 -9.67
C SER A 250 -1.34 5.29 -11.08
N LEU A 251 -1.29 3.96 -11.23
CA LEU A 251 -1.24 3.31 -12.54
C LEU A 251 -2.50 3.62 -13.35
N HIS A 252 -3.68 3.33 -12.82
CA HIS A 252 -4.94 3.54 -13.52
C HIS A 252 -5.26 5.03 -13.75
N LYS A 253 -4.84 5.92 -12.85
CA LYS A 253 -5.02 7.36 -13.01
C LYS A 253 -4.26 7.91 -14.21
N LYS A 254 -3.09 7.37 -14.55
CA LYS A 254 -2.34 7.74 -15.76
C LYS A 254 -3.11 7.36 -17.03
N TYR A 255 -3.74 6.18 -17.07
CA TYR A 255 -4.59 5.76 -18.18
C TYR A 255 -5.89 6.58 -18.26
N ALA A 256 -6.55 6.78 -17.13
CA ALA A 256 -7.79 7.55 -17.04
C ALA A 256 -7.59 9.01 -17.47
N LEU A 257 -6.44 9.62 -17.17
CA LEU A 257 -6.09 10.97 -17.62
C LEU A 257 -6.00 11.07 -19.15
N GLY A 258 -5.43 10.06 -19.81
CA GLY A 258 -5.40 10.02 -21.27
C GLY A 258 -6.79 9.93 -21.89
N LEU A 259 -7.63 9.05 -21.33
CA LEU A 259 -9.01 8.88 -21.81
C LEU A 259 -9.88 10.11 -21.52
N SER A 260 -9.68 10.79 -20.39
CA SER A 260 -10.47 11.96 -20.03
C SER A 260 -10.21 13.14 -20.96
N CYS A 261 -8.99 13.31 -21.49
CA CYS A 261 -8.72 14.29 -22.54
C CYS A 261 -9.59 14.07 -23.79
N ILE A 262 -9.75 12.81 -24.21
CA ILE A 262 -10.61 12.46 -25.36
C ILE A 262 -12.07 12.79 -25.05
N ILE A 263 -12.56 12.42 -23.86
CA ILE A 263 -13.96 12.68 -23.48
C ILE A 263 -14.23 14.19 -23.32
N LEU A 264 -13.32 14.95 -22.72
CA LEU A 264 -13.45 16.40 -22.56
C LEU A 264 -13.44 17.12 -23.92
N PHE A 265 -12.70 16.62 -24.91
CA PHE A 265 -12.78 17.10 -26.28
C PHE A 265 -14.19 16.89 -26.87
N PHE A 266 -14.76 15.69 -26.70
CA PHE A 266 -16.13 15.39 -27.14
C PHE A 266 -17.22 16.15 -26.39
N ILE A 267 -16.92 16.67 -25.20
CA ILE A 267 -17.81 17.57 -24.46
C ILE A 267 -17.69 19.00 -25.00
N GLY A 268 -16.45 19.49 -25.18
CA GLY A 268 -16.17 20.86 -25.60
C GLY A 268 -16.70 21.21 -26.99
N ALA A 269 -16.52 20.33 -27.98
CA ALA A 269 -16.96 20.60 -29.35
C ALA A 269 -18.50 20.78 -29.47
N PRO A 270 -19.35 19.88 -28.93
CA PRO A 270 -20.79 20.08 -28.84
C PRO A 270 -21.22 21.31 -28.07
N LEU A 271 -20.61 21.59 -26.91
CA LEU A 271 -20.96 22.76 -26.09
C LEU A 271 -20.72 24.08 -26.83
N GLY A 272 -19.60 24.18 -27.56
CA GLY A 272 -19.29 25.33 -28.41
C GLY A 272 -20.29 25.49 -29.57
N ALA A 273 -20.68 24.39 -30.20
CA ALA A 273 -21.65 24.41 -31.31
C ALA A 273 -23.09 24.71 -30.86
N ILE A 274 -23.53 24.15 -29.73
CA ILE A 274 -24.90 24.30 -29.21
C ILE A 274 -25.15 25.72 -28.71
N ILE A 275 -24.23 26.32 -27.96
CA ILE A 275 -24.46 27.57 -27.21
C ILE A 275 -24.03 28.80 -28.04
N ARG A 276 -24.53 28.92 -29.27
CA ARG A 276 -24.15 30.01 -30.20
C ARG A 276 -24.74 31.39 -29.83
N LYS A 277 -25.79 31.46 -29.00
CA LYS A 277 -26.55 32.71 -28.71
C LYS A 277 -26.07 33.51 -27.47
N GLY A 278 -24.94 33.16 -26.85
CA GLY A 278 -24.51 33.69 -25.54
C GLY A 278 -23.17 34.44 -25.48
N GLY A 279 -22.57 34.81 -26.62
CA GLY A 279 -21.18 35.32 -26.66
C GLY A 279 -20.14 34.22 -26.41
N ILE A 280 -18.87 34.47 -26.77
CA ILE A 280 -17.78 33.47 -26.71
C ILE A 280 -17.56 32.95 -25.27
N GLY A 281 -17.93 33.73 -24.25
CA GLY A 281 -17.70 33.39 -22.84
C GLY A 281 -18.64 32.34 -22.24
N LEU A 282 -19.89 32.19 -22.70
CA LEU A 282 -20.84 31.27 -22.06
C LEU A 282 -20.44 29.78 -22.21
N PRO A 283 -20.04 29.28 -23.40
CA PRO A 283 -19.56 27.91 -23.55
C PRO A 283 -18.29 27.65 -22.73
N LEU A 284 -17.41 28.65 -22.62
CA LEU A 284 -16.16 28.57 -21.85
C LEU A 284 -16.46 28.36 -20.35
N VAL A 285 -17.40 29.11 -19.77
CA VAL A 285 -17.79 28.96 -18.36
C VAL A 285 -18.34 27.57 -18.08
N PHE A 286 -19.22 27.05 -18.94
CA PHE A 286 -19.74 25.69 -18.79
C PHE A 286 -18.64 24.62 -18.90
N ALA A 287 -17.68 24.78 -19.81
CA ALA A 287 -16.54 23.87 -19.92
C ALA A 287 -15.69 23.87 -18.64
N ILE A 288 -15.42 25.04 -18.06
CA ILE A 288 -14.68 25.17 -16.79
C ILE A 288 -15.43 24.49 -15.64
N ILE A 289 -16.74 24.69 -15.52
CA ILE A 289 -17.57 24.06 -14.47
C ILE A 289 -17.50 22.53 -14.59
N ILE A 290 -17.69 21.99 -15.79
CA ILE A 290 -17.63 20.54 -16.03
C ILE A 290 -16.23 19.99 -15.73
N PHE A 291 -15.17 20.71 -16.11
CA PHE A 291 -13.79 20.34 -15.80
C PHE A 291 -13.52 20.34 -14.29
N LEU A 292 -14.00 21.35 -13.56
CA LEU A 292 -13.89 21.40 -12.10
C LEU A 292 -14.66 20.26 -11.44
N SER A 293 -15.88 19.98 -11.87
CA SER A 293 -16.65 18.82 -11.38
C SER A 293 -15.90 17.50 -11.61
N TYR A 294 -15.35 17.29 -12.81
CA TYR A 294 -14.48 16.15 -13.11
C TYR A 294 -13.28 16.08 -12.15
N TYR A 295 -12.60 17.21 -11.93
CA TYR A 295 -11.43 17.27 -11.06
C TYR A 295 -11.79 16.94 -9.61
N PHE A 296 -12.80 17.58 -9.04
CA PHE A 296 -13.20 17.35 -7.65
C PHE A 296 -13.65 15.91 -7.43
N ILE A 297 -14.53 15.37 -8.27
CA ILE A 297 -14.97 13.97 -8.17
C ILE A 297 -13.77 13.03 -8.23
N GLY A 298 -12.79 13.29 -9.11
CA GLY A 298 -11.58 12.48 -9.22
C GLY A 298 -10.66 12.56 -7.98
N VAL A 299 -10.60 13.72 -7.33
CA VAL A 299 -9.85 13.88 -6.06
C VAL A 299 -10.57 13.14 -4.92
N PHE A 300 -11.88 13.31 -4.79
CA PHE A 300 -12.67 12.61 -3.76
C PHE A 300 -12.61 11.09 -3.93
N ALA A 301 -12.85 10.57 -5.14
CA ALA A 301 -12.75 9.14 -5.44
C ALA A 301 -11.34 8.60 -5.20
N GLY A 302 -10.32 9.37 -5.59
CA GLY A 302 -8.93 9.05 -5.30
C GLY A 302 -8.70 8.86 -3.80
N ASN A 303 -9.04 9.87 -2.99
CA ASN A 303 -8.87 9.81 -1.54
C ASN A 303 -9.67 8.68 -0.88
N TYR A 304 -10.89 8.44 -1.32
CA TYR A 304 -11.70 7.34 -0.80
C TYR A 304 -11.10 5.95 -1.11
N SER A 305 -10.47 5.79 -2.26
CA SER A 305 -9.77 4.54 -2.61
C SER A 305 -8.46 4.34 -1.87
N LYS A 306 -7.79 5.43 -1.49
CA LYS A 306 -6.54 5.40 -0.72
C LYS A 306 -6.74 4.84 0.67
N GLU A 307 -7.88 5.11 1.27
CA GLU A 307 -8.27 4.58 2.58
C GLU A 307 -8.74 3.12 2.50
N GLY A 308 -8.82 2.54 1.31
CA GLY A 308 -9.31 1.17 1.12
C GLY A 308 -10.83 1.04 1.13
N ASN A 309 -11.59 2.15 1.18
CA ASN A 309 -13.05 2.11 1.21
C ASN A 309 -13.66 1.68 -0.14
N ILE A 310 -12.98 1.99 -1.25
CA ILE A 310 -13.35 1.52 -2.60
C ILE A 310 -12.15 0.92 -3.31
N HIS A 311 -12.42 0.03 -4.27
CA HIS A 311 -11.38 -0.56 -5.09
C HIS A 311 -10.55 0.53 -5.82
N PRO A 312 -9.19 0.48 -5.78
CA PRO A 312 -8.32 1.50 -6.36
C PRO A 312 -8.57 1.78 -7.85
N ILE A 313 -8.93 0.74 -8.60
CA ILE A 313 -9.32 0.87 -10.02
C ILE A 313 -10.58 1.72 -10.14
N LEU A 314 -11.62 1.46 -9.35
CA LEU A 314 -12.84 2.27 -9.39
C LEU A 314 -12.54 3.71 -8.99
N GLY A 315 -11.71 3.93 -7.97
CA GLY A 315 -11.28 5.27 -7.56
C GLY A 315 -10.63 6.09 -8.68
N ALA A 316 -9.79 5.44 -9.51
CA ALA A 316 -9.16 6.11 -10.66
C ALA A 316 -10.15 6.43 -11.79
N TRP A 317 -11.12 5.55 -12.04
CA TRP A 317 -12.01 5.64 -13.20
C TRP A 317 -13.34 6.31 -12.91
N LEU A 318 -13.72 6.50 -11.65
CA LEU A 318 -15.04 7.00 -11.24
C LEU A 318 -15.44 8.29 -11.95
N SER A 319 -14.55 9.28 -11.94
CA SER A 319 -14.81 10.58 -12.58
C SER A 319 -14.99 10.44 -14.10
N THR A 320 -14.16 9.61 -14.73
CA THR A 320 -14.23 9.32 -16.16
C THR A 320 -15.51 8.57 -16.54
N ILE A 321 -15.93 7.60 -15.72
CA ILE A 321 -17.17 6.84 -15.92
C ILE A 321 -18.40 7.75 -15.78
N ILE A 322 -18.38 8.72 -14.87
CA ILE A 322 -19.47 9.69 -14.69
C ILE A 322 -19.53 10.68 -15.87
N ILE A 323 -18.38 11.15 -16.37
CA ILE A 323 -18.32 12.17 -17.42
C ILE A 323 -18.58 11.60 -18.83
N LEU A 324 -18.27 10.32 -19.05
CA LEU A 324 -18.44 9.63 -20.33
C LEU A 324 -19.88 9.63 -20.87
N PRO A 325 -20.92 9.20 -20.12
CA PRO A 325 -22.29 9.23 -20.61
C PRO A 325 -22.78 10.65 -20.89
N LEU A 326 -22.34 11.64 -20.10
CA LEU A 326 -22.63 13.05 -20.34
C LEU A 326 -22.02 13.53 -21.66
N GLY A 327 -20.77 13.17 -21.94
CA GLY A 327 -20.11 13.46 -23.21
C GLY A 327 -20.88 12.87 -24.39
N VAL A 328 -21.17 11.57 -24.37
CA VAL A 328 -21.94 10.88 -25.43
C VAL A 328 -23.32 11.51 -25.62
N PHE A 329 -24.01 11.84 -24.52
CA PHE A 329 -25.32 12.48 -24.56
C PHE A 329 -25.27 13.86 -25.22
N LEU A 330 -24.31 14.71 -24.83
CA LEU A 330 -24.13 16.04 -25.40
C LEU A 330 -23.74 15.99 -26.88
N THR A 331 -22.83 15.08 -27.26
CA THR A 331 -22.45 14.87 -28.66
C THR A 331 -23.66 14.45 -29.49
N ARG A 332 -24.44 13.46 -29.03
CA ARG A 332 -25.68 13.03 -29.72
C ARG A 332 -26.67 14.17 -29.89
N LYS A 333 -26.85 15.00 -28.86
CA LYS A 333 -27.80 16.13 -28.90
C LYS A 333 -27.34 17.21 -29.87
N ALA A 334 -26.04 17.52 -29.95
CA ALA A 334 -25.49 18.46 -30.92
C ALA A 334 -25.66 17.98 -32.37
N THR A 335 -25.42 16.69 -32.63
CA THR A 335 -25.55 16.14 -33.98
C THR A 335 -27.01 16.00 -34.45
N ALA A 336 -27.96 15.83 -33.52
CA ALA A 336 -29.39 15.68 -33.83
C ALA A 336 -30.14 17.01 -34.07
N ASP A 337 -29.43 18.14 -34.12
CA ASP A 337 -29.96 19.50 -34.41
C ASP A 337 -31.17 19.94 -33.54
N ARG A 338 -31.34 19.30 -32.37
CA ARG A 338 -32.42 19.65 -31.42
C ARG A 338 -32.07 20.94 -30.68
N GLY A 339 -32.49 22.07 -31.26
CA GLY A 339 -32.31 23.40 -30.69
C GLY A 339 -32.96 23.60 -29.32
N LEU A 340 -32.12 23.89 -28.30
CA LEU A 340 -32.24 24.83 -27.16
C LEU A 340 -33.59 25.12 -26.43
N THR A 341 -34.65 24.34 -26.54
CA THR A 341 -35.91 24.66 -25.83
C THR A 341 -35.82 24.53 -24.29
N ASP A 342 -34.93 23.71 -23.74
CA ASP A 342 -34.84 23.48 -22.27
C ASP A 342 -33.72 24.26 -21.55
N PHE A 343 -32.67 24.73 -22.23
CA PHE A 343 -31.53 25.38 -21.56
C PHE A 343 -31.75 26.89 -21.30
N SER A 344 -32.73 27.51 -21.96
CA SER A 344 -33.13 28.90 -21.70
C SER A 344 -33.69 29.06 -20.27
N PHE A 345 -34.40 28.05 -19.75
CA PHE A 345 -34.90 28.02 -18.37
C PHE A 345 -33.75 27.98 -17.35
N LEU A 346 -32.73 27.15 -17.57
CA LEU A 346 -31.57 27.06 -16.69
C LEU A 346 -30.75 28.36 -16.70
N ALA A 347 -30.55 28.96 -17.88
CA ALA A 347 -29.84 30.22 -18.04
C ALA A 347 -30.61 31.41 -17.41
N GLN A 348 -31.95 31.43 -17.50
CA GLN A 348 -32.78 32.45 -16.83
C GLN A 348 -32.70 32.34 -15.30
N ARG A 349 -32.72 31.12 -14.75
CA ARG A 349 -32.60 30.86 -13.30
C ARG A 349 -31.23 31.24 -12.74
N PHE A 350 -30.17 31.06 -13.54
CA PHE A 350 -28.82 31.50 -13.17
C PHE A 350 -28.67 33.04 -13.25
N ARG A 351 -29.31 33.67 -14.25
CA ARG A 351 -29.32 35.14 -14.39
C ARG A 351 -30.12 35.83 -13.28
N SER A 352 -31.16 35.20 -12.75
CA SER A 352 -31.88 35.73 -11.57
C SER A 352 -31.06 35.63 -10.28
N LEU A 353 -30.20 34.61 -10.14
CA LEU A 353 -29.30 34.46 -8.99
C LEU A 353 -28.20 35.54 -8.94
N PHE A 354 -27.71 36.00 -10.11
CA PHE A 354 -26.66 37.03 -10.17
C PHE A 354 -27.18 38.50 -10.26
N ARG A 355 -28.51 38.72 -10.37
CA ARG A 355 -29.09 40.08 -10.44
C ARG A 355 -29.35 40.75 -9.09
N PHE A 356 -28.99 40.12 -7.97
CA PHE A 356 -29.32 40.62 -6.63
C PHE A 356 -28.42 41.77 -6.11
N ARG A 357 -27.59 42.41 -6.94
CA ARG A 357 -26.69 43.48 -6.45
C ARG A 357 -26.46 44.67 -7.37
N ALA A 358 -27.42 44.99 -8.24
CA ALA A 358 -27.38 46.20 -9.06
C ALA A 358 -28.71 46.98 -8.96
N LYS A 359 -29.06 47.41 -7.75
CA LYS A 359 -30.00 48.52 -7.56
C LYS A 359 -29.80 49.10 -6.16
N ASN A 360 -28.93 50.09 -6.08
CA ASN A 360 -28.96 51.20 -5.12
C ASN A 360 -27.92 52.18 -5.61
N ASP A 361 -28.39 53.17 -6.38
CA ASP A 361 -27.90 54.55 -6.37
C ASP A 361 -28.73 55.31 -7.42
N HIS A 362 -29.82 55.89 -6.92
CA HIS A 362 -30.37 57.18 -7.34
C HIS A 362 -31.66 57.44 -6.56
N LYS A 363 -31.54 58.20 -5.48
CA LYS A 363 -32.42 59.34 -5.20
C LYS A 363 -31.76 60.28 -4.22
#